data_AF-A0AAJ0U6Q7-F1
#
_entry.id   AF-A0AAJ0U6Q7-F1
#
_cell.length_a   1.000
_cell.length_b   1.000
_cell.length_c   1.000
_cell.angle_alpha   90.00
_cell.angle_beta   90.00
_cell.angle_gamma   90.00
#
_symmetry.space_group_name_H-M   'P 1'
#
loop_
_entity.id
_entity.type
_entity.pdbx_description
1 polymer ?
#
loop_
_entity_poly.entity_id
_entity_poly.type
_entity_poly.pdbx_seq_one_letter_code
_entity_poly.pdbx_strand_id
1 'polypeptide(L)'
;MDLQRLLAWTEPLFGTITDVLPIIAILIGFQVMVLRRPIPNLGRVVLGLVLVVVGLACFIQGLQSALFPLGKLMAAQLTDPAFLGNTGDQEHTTAHWLDYHWVYLFAFAIGFATTIAEPSLIAVAIKAQQVSAGTIAAGGLRLAVAVGVAIGLTIGVFRIVTGTPLHYYIIAGYCVVLLQTAFAPRSIVALAYDSGGVTTSTVTVPLVAALGIGLSSNIPGRDPLLDGFGLIAFASLFPIMSVLGYAQIGAEITRLRARARTKRRQES
;
A
#
# COMPACT_ATOMS: atom_id res chain seq x y z
N MET A 1 27.29 29.83 4.37
CA MET A 1 26.74 28.51 4.75
C MET A 1 25.22 28.42 4.48
N ASP A 2 24.50 29.53 4.31
CA ASP A 2 23.04 29.51 4.05
C ASP A 2 22.64 29.40 2.58
N LEU A 3 23.42 29.93 1.63
CA LEU A 3 23.04 29.92 0.21
C LEU A 3 23.04 28.50 -0.40
N GLN A 4 24.01 27.66 -0.04
CA GLN A 4 24.05 26.25 -0.44
C GLN A 4 22.92 25.42 0.18
N ARG A 5 22.50 25.75 1.41
CA ARG A 5 21.34 25.10 2.04
C ARG A 5 20.04 25.50 1.37
N LEU A 6 19.86 26.76 0.98
CA LEU A 6 18.69 27.20 0.22
C LEU A 6 18.65 26.59 -1.19
N LEU A 7 19.78 26.47 -1.88
CA LEU A 7 19.90 25.76 -3.16
C LEU A 7 19.62 24.25 -3.04
N ALA A 8 19.85 23.64 -1.87
CA ALA A 8 19.50 22.23 -1.66
C ALA A 8 17.98 21.98 -1.67
N TRP A 9 17.15 23.00 -1.41
CA TRP A 9 15.68 22.89 -1.46
C TRP A 9 15.09 23.21 -2.83
N THR A 10 15.83 23.89 -3.71
CA THR A 10 15.31 24.26 -5.04
C THR A 10 15.15 23.05 -5.96
N GLU A 11 16.07 22.09 -5.88
CA GLU A 11 16.01 20.85 -6.66
C GLU A 11 14.78 19.98 -6.30
N PRO A 12 14.51 19.64 -5.02
CA PRO A 12 13.30 18.91 -4.63
C PRO A 12 11.99 19.64 -4.99
N LEU A 13 11.96 20.97 -4.81
CA LEU A 13 10.79 21.77 -5.15
C LEU A 13 10.51 21.76 -6.66
N PHE A 14 11.54 21.95 -7.48
CA PHE A 14 11.40 21.94 -8.93
C PHE A 14 11.03 20.55 -9.47
N GLY A 15 11.62 19.49 -8.92
CA GLY A 15 11.22 18.12 -9.19
C GLY A 15 9.75 17.88 -8.88
N THR A 16 9.30 18.26 -7.69
CA THR A 16 7.89 18.13 -7.27
C THR A 16 6.93 18.91 -8.18
N ILE A 17 7.30 20.12 -8.61
CA ILE A 17 6.51 20.90 -9.56
C ILE A 17 6.37 20.13 -10.88
N THR A 18 7.48 19.60 -11.40
CA THR A 18 7.51 18.87 -12.67
C THR A 18 6.70 17.59 -12.59
N ASP A 19 6.74 16.89 -11.46
CA ASP A 19 5.97 15.65 -11.22
C ASP A 19 4.46 15.89 -11.11
N VAL A 20 4.05 17.03 -10.54
CA VAL A 20 2.63 17.36 -10.33
C VAL A 20 2.02 18.07 -11.56
N LEU A 21 2.85 18.70 -12.41
CA LEU A 21 2.41 19.44 -13.59
C LEU A 21 1.47 18.64 -14.54
N PRO A 22 1.74 17.35 -14.86
CA PRO A 22 0.85 16.57 -15.71
C PRO A 22 -0.55 16.39 -15.11
N ILE A 23 -0.63 16.19 -13.80
CA ILE A 23 -1.90 16.03 -13.08
C ILE A 23 -2.67 17.34 -13.13
N ILE A 24 -2.01 18.47 -12.87
CA ILE A 24 -2.60 19.81 -12.97
C ILE A 24 -3.12 20.06 -14.38
N ALA A 25 -2.31 19.74 -15.40
CA ALA A 25 -2.67 19.93 -16.80
C ALA A 25 -3.92 19.12 -17.17
N ILE A 26 -3.99 17.85 -16.75
CA ILE A 26 -5.16 17.01 -16.97
C ILE A 26 -6.40 17.58 -16.26
N LEU A 27 -6.27 17.99 -14.99
CA LEU A 27 -7.39 18.54 -14.22
C LEU A 27 -7.92 19.85 -14.83
N ILE A 28 -7.05 20.77 -15.21
CA ILE A 28 -7.43 22.02 -15.87
C ILE A 28 -8.03 21.72 -17.25
N GLY A 29 -7.43 20.80 -18.00
CA GLY A 29 -7.94 20.36 -19.30
C GLY A 29 -9.35 19.79 -19.20
N PHE A 30 -9.60 18.89 -18.25
CA PHE A 30 -10.93 18.34 -18.00
C PHE A 30 -11.93 19.42 -17.57
N GLN A 31 -11.53 20.32 -16.68
CA GLN A 31 -12.41 21.38 -16.18
C GLN A 31 -12.83 22.36 -17.30
N VAL A 32 -11.87 22.81 -18.11
CA VAL A 32 -12.09 23.84 -19.13
C VAL A 32 -12.62 23.26 -20.44
N MET A 33 -12.07 22.13 -20.93
CA MET A 33 -12.47 21.55 -22.22
C MET A 33 -13.68 20.61 -22.11
N VAL A 34 -13.70 19.72 -21.11
CA VAL A 34 -14.74 18.67 -20.98
C VAL A 34 -15.95 19.19 -20.21
N LEU A 35 -15.76 19.70 -19.00
CA LEU A 35 -16.84 20.22 -18.16
C LEU A 35 -17.33 21.60 -18.63
N ARG A 36 -16.51 22.34 -19.38
CA ARG A 36 -16.80 23.69 -19.90
C ARG A 36 -17.28 24.66 -18.80
N ARG A 37 -16.69 24.57 -17.61
CA ARG A 37 -17.00 25.45 -16.48
C ARG A 37 -15.76 26.23 -16.04
N PRO A 38 -15.89 27.53 -15.70
CA PRO A 38 -14.79 28.28 -15.11
C PRO A 38 -14.37 27.63 -13.78
N ILE A 39 -13.10 27.77 -13.43
CA ILE A 39 -12.58 27.26 -12.15
C ILE A 39 -13.18 28.11 -11.01
N PRO A 40 -14.00 27.53 -10.12
CA PRO A 40 -14.55 28.28 -9.00
C PRO A 40 -13.44 28.64 -8.01
N ASN A 41 -13.46 29.87 -7.51
CA ASN A 41 -12.49 30.35 -6.51
C ASN A 41 -11.02 30.17 -6.91
N LEU A 42 -10.63 30.61 -8.11
CA LEU A 42 -9.28 30.44 -8.66
C LEU A 42 -8.16 30.77 -7.66
N GLY A 43 -8.28 31.87 -6.90
CA GLY A 43 -7.28 32.24 -5.89
C GLY A 43 -7.09 31.20 -4.79
N ARG A 44 -8.18 30.56 -4.31
CA ARG A 44 -8.09 29.47 -3.33
C ARG A 44 -7.50 28.21 -3.94
N VAL A 45 -7.83 27.91 -5.20
CA VAL A 45 -7.28 26.75 -5.92
C VAL A 45 -5.77 26.90 -6.10
N VAL A 46 -5.31 28.07 -6.56
CA VAL A 46 -3.88 28.36 -6.72
C VAL A 46 -3.15 28.30 -5.38
N LEU A 47 -3.71 28.91 -4.33
CA LEU A 47 -3.11 28.84 -2.99
C LEU A 47 -3.03 27.39 -2.48
N GLY A 48 -4.10 26.61 -2.65
CA GLY A 48 -4.14 25.19 -2.30
C GLY A 48 -3.10 24.39 -3.08
N LEU A 49 -2.94 24.66 -4.38
CA LEU A 49 -1.95 24.03 -5.22
C LEU A 49 -0.53 24.30 -4.74
N VAL A 50 -0.21 25.57 -4.44
CA VAL A 50 1.10 25.95 -3.90
C VAL A 50 1.37 25.24 -2.57
N LEU A 51 0.39 25.20 -1.67
CA LEU A 51 0.51 24.48 -0.39
C LEU A 51 0.73 22.98 -0.59
N VAL A 52 0.06 22.35 -1.56
CA VAL A 52 0.26 20.93 -1.89
C VAL A 52 1.67 20.68 -2.42
N VAL A 53 2.16 21.50 -3.35
CA VAL A 53 3.51 21.35 -3.91
C VAL A 53 4.57 21.50 -2.82
N VAL A 54 4.47 22.54 -1.98
CA VAL A 54 5.40 22.76 -0.86
C VAL A 54 5.31 21.61 0.14
N GLY A 55 4.10 21.19 0.50
CA GLY A 55 3.90 20.06 1.42
C GLY A 55 4.47 18.75 0.90
N LEU A 56 4.26 18.45 -0.38
CA LEU A 56 4.78 17.24 -1.03
C LEU A 56 6.31 17.27 -1.13
N ALA A 57 6.91 18.42 -1.47
CA ALA A 57 8.36 18.56 -1.50
C ALA A 57 9.00 18.35 -0.12
N CYS A 58 8.44 18.98 0.93
CA CYS A 58 8.87 18.77 2.31
C CYS A 58 8.72 17.31 2.75
N PHE A 59 7.63 16.66 2.35
CA PHE A 59 7.36 15.28 2.69
C PHE A 59 8.32 14.29 2.00
N ILE A 60 8.55 14.43 0.69
CA ILE A 60 9.53 13.63 -0.06
C ILE A 60 10.94 13.83 0.50
N GLN A 61 11.32 15.07 0.83
CA GLN A 61 12.61 15.35 1.45
C GLN A 61 12.75 14.66 2.82
N GLY A 62 11.69 14.69 3.64
CA GLY A 62 11.65 13.98 4.93
C GLY A 62 11.80 12.47 4.77
N LEU A 63 11.14 11.89 3.77
CA LEU A 63 11.24 10.47 3.43
C LEU A 63 12.65 10.06 3.03
N GLN A 64 13.29 10.82 2.14
CA GLN A 64 14.65 10.56 1.68
C GLN A 64 15.68 10.71 2.80
N SER A 65 15.43 11.60 3.75
CA SER A 65 16.36 11.88 4.86
C SER A 65 16.19 10.91 6.03
N ALA A 66 14.98 10.39 6.28
CA ALA A 66 14.68 9.56 7.45
C ALA A 66 14.34 8.11 7.09
N LEU A 67 13.32 7.89 6.26
CA LEU A 67 12.74 6.57 6.03
C LEU A 67 13.55 5.72 5.04
N PHE A 68 14.12 6.32 3.99
CA PHE A 68 14.93 5.59 3.02
C PHE A 68 16.25 5.10 3.62
N PRO A 69 17.01 5.90 4.39
CA PRO A 69 18.22 5.43 5.06
C PRO A 69 17.90 4.37 6.11
N LEU A 70 16.80 4.52 6.85
CA LEU A 70 16.36 3.51 7.81
C LEU A 70 16.05 2.18 7.11
N GLY A 71 15.31 2.20 6.01
CA GLY A 71 15.02 1.01 5.21
C GLY A 71 16.29 0.35 4.67
N LYS A 72 17.26 1.12 4.20
CA LYS A 72 18.57 0.61 3.73
C LYS A 72 19.40 -0.01 4.85
N LEU A 73 19.46 0.64 6.01
CA LEU A 73 20.20 0.12 7.18
C LEU A 73 19.57 -1.16 7.71
N MET A 74 18.24 -1.19 7.82
CA MET A 74 17.52 -2.40 8.25
C MET A 74 17.68 -3.53 7.24
N ALA A 75 17.58 -3.23 5.94
CA ALA A 75 17.88 -4.22 4.90
C ALA A 75 19.30 -4.76 5.06
N ALA A 76 20.32 -3.88 5.11
CA ALA A 76 21.72 -4.29 5.25
C ALA A 76 21.97 -5.18 6.48
N GLN A 77 21.38 -4.84 7.63
CA GLN A 77 21.51 -5.64 8.86
C GLN A 77 20.80 -6.99 8.77
N LEU A 78 19.59 -7.01 8.20
CA LEU A 78 18.79 -8.23 8.10
C LEU A 78 19.24 -9.16 6.96
N THR A 79 20.00 -8.64 5.99
CA THR A 79 20.61 -9.41 4.91
C THR A 79 22.11 -9.66 5.13
N ASP A 80 22.66 -9.29 6.30
CA ASP A 80 24.06 -9.51 6.65
C ASP A 80 24.32 -11.04 6.74
N PRO A 81 25.33 -11.59 6.05
CA PRO A 81 25.69 -13.00 6.14
C PRO A 81 25.92 -13.50 7.58
N ALA A 82 26.44 -12.66 8.48
CA ALA A 82 26.63 -12.99 9.88
C ALA A 82 25.29 -13.07 10.64
N PHE A 83 24.33 -12.21 10.30
CA PHE A 83 22.98 -12.23 10.89
C PHE A 83 22.15 -13.42 10.37
N LEU A 84 22.33 -13.78 9.10
CA LEU A 84 21.68 -14.95 8.48
C LEU A 84 22.29 -16.29 8.93
N GLY A 85 23.35 -16.29 9.74
CA GLY A 85 23.97 -17.50 10.28
C GLY A 85 24.84 -18.27 9.28
N ASN A 86 25.19 -17.67 8.14
CA ASN A 86 26.04 -18.26 7.09
C ASN A 86 27.55 -18.06 7.37
N THR A 87 27.97 -18.19 8.62
CA THR A 87 29.39 -18.20 9.03
C THR A 87 30.04 -19.57 8.77
N GLY A 88 30.14 -19.96 7.50
CA GLY A 88 30.93 -21.12 7.05
C GLY A 88 31.57 -20.83 5.70
N ASP A 89 32.87 -21.14 5.57
CA ASP A 89 33.77 -20.94 4.41
C ASP A 89 33.32 -21.66 3.11
N GLN A 90 32.14 -21.36 2.59
CA GLN A 90 31.67 -21.92 1.32
C GLN A 90 31.17 -20.77 0.45
N GLU A 91 31.99 -20.41 -0.54
CA GLU A 91 31.76 -19.40 -1.59
C GLU A 91 30.44 -19.54 -2.37
N HIS A 92 29.61 -20.56 -2.08
CA HIS A 92 28.40 -20.91 -2.82
C HIS A 92 27.22 -21.37 -1.94
N THR A 93 27.06 -20.86 -0.71
CA THR A 93 25.80 -21.09 0.01
C THR A 93 24.73 -20.14 -0.53
N THR A 94 23.91 -20.64 -1.46
CA THR A 94 22.68 -19.98 -1.90
C THR A 94 21.85 -19.64 -0.65
N ALA A 95 21.79 -18.36 -0.28
CA ALA A 95 21.00 -17.91 0.87
C ALA A 95 19.57 -18.45 0.71
N HIS A 96 19.16 -19.32 1.63
CA HIS A 96 17.88 -19.98 1.50
C HIS A 96 16.81 -18.96 1.87
N TRP A 97 15.70 -18.93 1.14
CA TRP A 97 14.63 -17.94 1.35
C TRP A 97 14.04 -17.98 2.77
N LEU A 98 14.27 -19.05 3.54
CA LEU A 98 13.90 -19.20 4.94
C LEU A 98 14.72 -18.32 5.90
N ASP A 99 15.95 -17.99 5.55
CA ASP A 99 16.87 -17.26 6.43
C ASP A 99 16.38 -15.81 6.65
N TYR A 100 15.63 -15.27 5.69
CA TYR A 100 15.07 -13.90 5.67
C TYR A 100 13.78 -13.73 6.50
N HIS A 101 13.46 -14.66 7.41
CA HIS A 101 12.23 -14.62 8.21
C HIS A 101 12.03 -13.32 9.00
N TRP A 102 13.09 -12.69 9.51
CA TRP A 102 13.02 -11.38 10.17
C TRP A 102 12.62 -10.26 9.22
N VAL A 103 13.06 -10.32 7.96
CA VAL A 103 12.64 -9.36 6.92
C VAL A 103 11.15 -9.52 6.63
N TYR A 104 10.66 -10.75 6.55
CA TYR A 104 9.24 -11.03 6.33
C TYR A 104 8.36 -10.54 7.47
N LEU A 105 8.78 -10.77 8.72
CA LEU A 105 8.08 -10.30 9.90
C LEU A 105 8.09 -8.77 9.98
N PHE A 106 9.21 -8.13 9.66
CA PHE A 106 9.31 -6.68 9.62
C PHE A 106 8.39 -6.06 8.56
N ALA A 107 8.40 -6.61 7.34
CA ALA A 107 7.53 -6.19 6.26
C ALA A 107 6.04 -6.34 6.64
N PHE A 108 5.69 -7.46 7.29
CA PHE A 108 4.35 -7.68 7.83
C PHE A 108 3.98 -6.60 8.85
N ALA A 109 4.84 -6.37 9.84
CA ALA A 109 4.59 -5.43 10.93
C ALA A 109 4.44 -3.99 10.43
N ILE A 110 5.34 -3.53 9.55
CA ILE A 110 5.26 -2.19 8.94
C ILE A 110 4.01 -2.05 8.08
N GLY A 111 3.71 -3.05 7.23
CA GLY A 111 2.50 -3.03 6.40
C GLY A 111 1.23 -2.95 7.24
N PHE A 112 1.15 -3.74 8.30
CA PHE A 112 0.04 -3.71 9.24
C PHE A 112 -0.07 -2.37 9.97
N ALA A 113 1.03 -1.91 10.59
CA ALA A 113 1.05 -0.73 11.45
C ALA A 113 0.71 0.56 10.68
N THR A 114 1.21 0.69 9.47
CA THR A 114 0.97 1.89 8.64
C THR A 114 -0.43 1.91 8.09
N THR A 115 -0.92 0.76 7.64
CA THR A 115 -2.29 0.64 7.13
C THR A 115 -3.32 0.85 8.23
N ILE A 116 -3.12 0.30 9.43
CA ILE A 116 -4.10 0.47 10.52
C ILE A 116 -4.16 1.91 11.04
N ALA A 117 -3.03 2.64 10.94
CA ALA A 117 -2.89 4.05 11.30
C ALA A 117 -3.33 5.00 10.17
N GLU A 118 -3.56 4.51 8.95
CA GLU A 118 -3.87 5.30 7.76
C GLU A 118 -5.18 6.10 7.94
N PRO A 119 -5.12 7.46 7.96
CA PRO A 119 -6.30 8.30 8.16
C PRO A 119 -7.36 8.11 7.07
N SER A 120 -6.91 7.91 5.82
CA SER A 120 -7.78 7.70 4.66
C SER A 120 -8.63 6.45 4.83
N LEU A 121 -8.02 5.37 5.36
CA LEU A 121 -8.71 4.11 5.65
C LEU A 121 -9.71 4.26 6.80
N ILE A 122 -9.37 5.02 7.84
CA ILE A 122 -10.29 5.31 8.94
C ILE A 122 -11.55 6.00 8.40
N ALA A 123 -11.39 7.02 7.55
CA ALA A 123 -12.51 7.75 6.97
C ALA A 123 -13.41 6.86 6.10
N VAL A 124 -12.81 6.07 5.21
CA VAL A 124 -13.53 5.15 4.31
C VAL A 124 -14.28 4.08 5.10
N ALA A 125 -13.66 3.53 6.16
CA ALA A 125 -14.29 2.52 6.99
C ALA A 125 -15.50 3.07 7.79
N ILE A 126 -15.39 4.29 8.33
CA ILE A 126 -16.50 4.96 8.99
C ILE A 126 -17.65 5.20 8.00
N LYS A 127 -17.33 5.65 6.78
CA LYS A 127 -18.33 5.87 5.72
C LYS A 127 -19.00 4.57 5.29
N ALA A 128 -18.24 3.49 5.14
CA ALA A 128 -18.78 2.17 4.83
C ALA A 128 -19.76 1.70 5.91
N GLN A 129 -19.42 1.88 7.19
CA GLN A 129 -20.31 1.51 8.30
C GLN A 129 -21.60 2.33 8.32
N GLN A 130 -21.52 3.65 8.05
CA GLN A 130 -22.68 4.54 7.97
C GLN A 130 -23.62 4.14 6.82
N VAL A 131 -23.06 3.90 5.63
CA VAL A 131 -23.83 3.60 4.42
C VAL A 131 -24.40 2.18 4.44
N SER A 132 -23.73 1.24 5.11
CA SER A 132 -24.23 -0.14 5.23
C SER A 132 -25.19 -0.35 6.41
N ALA A 133 -25.66 0.72 7.07
CA ALA A 133 -26.50 0.64 8.28
C ALA A 133 -25.91 -0.26 9.38
N GLY A 134 -24.59 -0.25 9.56
CA GLY A 134 -23.89 -1.05 10.59
C GLY A 134 -23.59 -2.50 10.22
N THR A 135 -24.00 -2.99 9.05
CA THR A 135 -23.68 -4.34 8.56
C THR A 135 -22.16 -4.59 8.42
N ILE A 136 -21.41 -3.57 8.01
CA ILE A 136 -19.95 -3.57 7.90
C ILE A 136 -19.40 -2.81 9.11
N ALA A 137 -18.67 -3.48 9.98
CA ALA A 137 -18.02 -2.83 11.12
C ALA A 137 -16.76 -2.10 10.64
N ALA A 138 -16.61 -0.81 10.96
CA ALA A 138 -15.44 -0.02 10.57
C ALA A 138 -14.13 -0.64 11.09
N GLY A 139 -14.12 -1.15 12.32
CA GLY A 139 -12.96 -1.84 12.89
C GLY A 139 -12.63 -3.15 12.15
N GLY A 140 -13.64 -3.93 11.76
CA GLY A 140 -13.46 -5.17 11.00
C GLY A 140 -12.89 -4.93 9.61
N LEU A 141 -13.41 -3.92 8.91
CA LEU A 141 -12.88 -3.52 7.59
C LEU A 141 -11.44 -3.03 7.68
N ARG A 142 -11.13 -2.15 8.66
CA ARG A 142 -9.77 -1.65 8.89
C ARG A 142 -8.79 -2.78 9.15
N LEU A 143 -9.16 -3.73 10.00
CA LEU A 143 -8.33 -4.89 10.30
C LEU A 143 -8.12 -5.77 9.07
N ALA A 144 -9.18 -6.04 8.29
CA ALA A 144 -9.08 -6.81 7.06
C ALA A 144 -8.12 -6.17 6.06
N VAL A 145 -8.24 -4.87 5.84
CA VAL A 145 -7.33 -4.12 4.95
C VAL A 145 -5.90 -4.15 5.46
N ALA A 146 -5.67 -3.89 6.75
CA ALA A 146 -4.33 -3.92 7.36
C ALA A 146 -3.65 -5.29 7.27
N VAL A 147 -4.39 -6.37 7.52
CA VAL A 147 -3.89 -7.74 7.35
C VAL A 147 -3.61 -8.03 5.88
N GLY A 148 -4.46 -7.55 4.97
CA GLY A 148 -4.24 -7.67 3.52
C GLY A 148 -2.93 -7.03 3.09
N VAL A 149 -2.70 -5.76 3.45
CA VAL A 149 -1.43 -5.07 3.16
C VAL A 149 -0.24 -5.83 3.77
N ALA A 150 -0.33 -6.23 5.03
CA ALA A 150 0.76 -6.93 5.72
C ALA A 150 1.17 -8.21 4.98
N ILE A 151 0.19 -9.05 4.61
CA ILE A 151 0.43 -10.27 3.82
C ILE A 151 1.00 -9.93 2.44
N GLY A 152 0.44 -8.92 1.77
CA GLY A 152 0.91 -8.47 0.46
C GLY A 152 2.37 -8.04 0.49
N LEU A 153 2.75 -7.21 1.47
CA LEU A 153 4.14 -6.77 1.64
C LEU A 153 5.07 -7.94 1.94
N THR A 154 4.67 -8.86 2.82
CA THR A 154 5.47 -10.07 3.11
C THR A 154 5.72 -10.91 1.85
N ILE A 155 4.69 -11.13 1.03
CA ILE A 155 4.83 -11.88 -0.24
C ILE A 155 5.69 -11.10 -1.24
N GLY A 156 5.52 -9.77 -1.31
CA GLY A 156 6.34 -8.93 -2.18
C GLY A 156 7.81 -8.93 -1.77
N VAL A 157 8.11 -8.92 -0.47
CA VAL A 157 9.48 -9.05 0.04
C VAL A 157 10.04 -10.45 -0.23
N PHE A 158 9.26 -11.51 0.00
CA PHE A 158 9.63 -12.87 -0.43
C PHE A 158 9.99 -12.93 -1.91
N ARG A 159 9.23 -12.23 -2.75
CA ARG A 159 9.50 -12.10 -4.18
C ARG A 159 10.80 -11.34 -4.49
N ILE A 160 11.14 -10.29 -3.74
CA ILE A 160 12.44 -9.59 -3.87
C ILE A 160 13.59 -10.53 -3.49
N VAL A 161 13.45 -11.29 -2.40
CA VAL A 161 14.48 -12.24 -1.94
C VAL A 161 14.70 -13.34 -2.97
N THR A 162 13.63 -14.01 -3.40
CA THR A 162 13.68 -15.13 -4.35
C THR A 162 13.97 -14.72 -5.78
N GLY A 163 13.70 -13.47 -6.16
CA GLY A 163 13.94 -12.98 -7.52
C GLY A 163 12.94 -13.45 -8.56
N THR A 164 11.81 -13.99 -8.11
CA THR A 164 10.78 -14.48 -9.00
C THR A 164 10.13 -13.33 -9.78
N PRO A 165 9.71 -13.51 -11.04
CA PRO A 165 9.13 -12.43 -11.82
C PRO A 165 7.81 -11.90 -11.22
N LEU A 166 7.68 -10.56 -11.14
CA LEU A 166 6.51 -9.89 -10.56
C LEU A 166 5.17 -10.31 -11.21
N HIS A 167 5.17 -10.48 -12.53
CA HIS A 167 3.94 -10.73 -13.28
C HIS A 167 3.22 -12.02 -12.86
N TYR A 168 3.94 -13.06 -12.40
CA TYR A 168 3.29 -14.30 -11.92
C TYR A 168 2.39 -14.03 -10.71
N TYR A 169 2.86 -13.24 -9.75
CA TYR A 169 2.10 -12.91 -8.55
C TYR A 169 0.91 -12.02 -8.85
N ILE A 170 1.11 -11.03 -9.72
CA ILE A 170 0.06 -10.09 -10.09
C ILE A 170 -1.04 -10.80 -10.89
N ILE A 171 -0.68 -11.62 -11.88
CA ILE A 171 -1.65 -12.41 -12.65
C ILE A 171 -2.41 -13.36 -11.72
N ALA A 172 -1.71 -14.10 -10.86
CA ALA A 172 -2.35 -15.02 -9.92
C ALA A 172 -3.30 -14.27 -8.96
N GLY A 173 -2.86 -13.16 -8.38
CA GLY A 173 -3.68 -12.35 -7.49
C GLY A 173 -4.90 -11.75 -8.20
N TYR A 174 -4.77 -11.28 -9.44
CA TYR A 174 -5.92 -10.82 -10.23
C TYR A 174 -6.90 -11.96 -10.54
N CYS A 175 -6.42 -13.17 -10.87
CA CYS A 175 -7.29 -14.34 -11.02
C CYS A 175 -8.10 -14.60 -9.74
N VAL A 176 -7.46 -14.51 -8.57
CA VAL A 176 -8.15 -14.67 -7.28
C VAL A 176 -9.15 -13.55 -7.05
N VAL A 177 -8.78 -12.28 -7.29
CA VAL A 177 -9.68 -11.13 -7.13
C VAL A 177 -10.90 -11.26 -8.04
N LEU A 178 -10.73 -11.64 -9.31
CA LEU A 178 -11.82 -11.83 -10.27
C LEU A 178 -12.76 -12.94 -9.81
N LEU A 179 -12.21 -14.07 -9.38
CA LEU A 179 -12.98 -15.18 -8.81
C LEU A 179 -13.75 -14.72 -7.57
N GLN A 180 -13.09 -14.08 -6.61
CA GLN A 180 -13.74 -13.58 -5.40
C GLN A 180 -14.82 -12.55 -5.70
N THR A 181 -14.60 -11.67 -6.69
CA THR A 181 -15.56 -10.65 -7.12
C THR A 181 -16.85 -11.30 -7.62
N ALA A 182 -16.77 -12.42 -8.34
CA ALA A 182 -17.94 -13.15 -8.82
C ALA A 182 -18.83 -13.71 -7.69
N PHE A 183 -18.24 -14.02 -6.53
CA PHE A 183 -18.95 -14.58 -5.37
C PHE A 183 -19.27 -13.54 -4.28
N ALA A 184 -18.70 -12.34 -4.34
CA ALA A 184 -18.85 -11.32 -3.31
C ALA A 184 -20.20 -10.55 -3.41
N PRO A 185 -20.77 -10.11 -2.27
CA PRO A 185 -21.93 -9.22 -2.29
C PRO A 185 -21.63 -7.90 -3.03
N ARG A 186 -22.50 -7.49 -3.96
CA ARG A 186 -22.29 -6.29 -4.79
C ARG A 186 -22.05 -5.01 -4.00
N SER A 187 -22.62 -4.90 -2.79
CA SER A 187 -22.46 -3.74 -1.91
C SER A 187 -21.02 -3.52 -1.42
N ILE A 188 -20.18 -4.56 -1.37
CA ILE A 188 -18.81 -4.46 -0.87
C ILE A 188 -17.76 -4.40 -1.98
N VAL A 189 -18.11 -4.78 -3.21
CA VAL A 189 -17.16 -4.86 -4.32
C VAL A 189 -16.54 -3.50 -4.58
N ALA A 190 -17.36 -2.45 -4.71
CA ALA A 190 -16.85 -1.09 -4.89
C ALA A 190 -15.90 -0.66 -3.75
N LEU A 191 -16.26 -0.98 -2.50
CA LEU A 191 -15.44 -0.69 -1.33
C LEU A 191 -14.12 -1.47 -1.32
N ALA A 192 -14.12 -2.72 -1.77
CA ALA A 192 -12.93 -3.54 -1.87
C ALA A 192 -11.92 -2.97 -2.87
N TYR A 193 -12.38 -2.56 -4.06
CA TYR A 193 -11.52 -1.94 -5.07
C TYR A 193 -11.05 -0.54 -4.66
N ASP A 194 -11.87 0.22 -3.93
CA ASP A 194 -11.46 1.51 -3.36
C ASP A 194 -10.39 1.33 -2.27
N SER A 195 -10.46 0.23 -1.51
CA SER A 195 -9.49 -0.07 -0.45
C SER A 195 -8.05 -0.21 -0.96
N GLY A 196 -7.84 -0.69 -2.20
CA GLY A 196 -6.51 -0.72 -2.81
C GLY A 196 -5.95 0.67 -3.15
N GLY A 197 -6.84 1.60 -3.54
CA GLY A 197 -6.47 3.02 -3.74
C GLY A 197 -6.18 3.72 -2.41
N VAL A 198 -6.90 3.35 -1.35
CA VAL A 198 -6.71 3.91 -0.01
C VAL A 198 -5.37 3.50 0.60
N THR A 199 -4.89 2.28 0.35
CA THR A 199 -3.59 1.80 0.85
C THR A 199 -2.41 2.33 0.04
N THR A 200 -2.67 2.95 -1.11
CA THR A 200 -1.69 3.75 -1.85
C THR A 200 -1.73 5.23 -1.48
N SER A 201 -2.02 5.50 -0.21
CA SER A 201 -2.06 6.85 0.34
C SER A 201 -0.70 7.55 0.28
N THR A 202 -0.75 8.86 0.49
CA THR A 202 0.41 9.74 0.60
C THR A 202 1.43 9.25 1.63
N VAL A 203 1.01 8.61 2.73
CA VAL A 203 1.91 8.14 3.78
C VAL A 203 2.46 6.74 3.51
N THR A 204 1.61 5.83 3.01
CA THR A 204 1.95 4.39 2.95
C THR A 204 2.84 4.07 1.74
N VAL A 205 2.58 4.66 0.57
CA VAL A 205 3.36 4.37 -0.65
C VAL A 205 4.84 4.66 -0.48
N PRO A 206 5.25 5.84 0.01
CA PRO A 206 6.67 6.15 0.07
C PRO A 206 7.40 5.30 1.11
N LEU A 207 6.73 4.87 2.17
CA LEU A 207 7.31 3.95 3.14
C LEU A 207 7.50 2.55 2.55
N VAL A 208 6.50 2.06 1.82
CA VAL A 208 6.60 0.78 1.09
C VAL A 208 7.69 0.86 0.02
N ALA A 209 7.78 1.96 -0.72
CA ALA A 209 8.84 2.19 -1.69
C ALA A 209 10.22 2.25 -1.02
N ALA A 210 10.34 2.93 0.13
CA ALA A 210 11.58 2.98 0.92
C ALA A 210 12.06 1.57 1.30
N LEU A 211 11.14 0.74 1.80
CA LEU A 211 11.39 -0.65 2.16
C LEU A 211 11.81 -1.47 0.94
N GLY A 212 11.04 -1.39 -0.15
CA GLY A 212 11.30 -2.12 -1.38
C GLY A 212 12.66 -1.78 -1.98
N ILE A 213 12.92 -0.48 -2.20
CA ILE A 213 14.19 0.05 -2.72
C ILE A 213 15.35 -0.32 -1.79
N GLY A 214 15.16 -0.19 -0.48
CA GLY A 214 16.16 -0.54 0.53
C GLY A 214 16.58 -2.01 0.44
N LEU A 215 15.62 -2.93 0.34
CA LEU A 215 15.88 -4.36 0.23
C LEU A 215 16.51 -4.74 -1.11
N SER A 216 15.95 -4.27 -2.22
CA SER A 216 16.48 -4.56 -3.56
C SER A 216 17.87 -3.97 -3.81
N SER A 217 18.25 -2.89 -3.09
CA SER A 217 19.59 -2.32 -3.21
C SER A 217 20.66 -3.12 -2.46
N ASN A 218 20.27 -3.93 -1.47
CA ASN A 218 21.19 -4.71 -0.64
C ASN A 218 21.24 -6.19 -1.02
N ILE A 219 20.26 -6.69 -1.77
CA ILE A 219 20.22 -8.09 -2.25
C ILE A 219 20.89 -8.15 -3.64
N PRO A 220 21.98 -8.93 -3.82
CA PRO A 220 22.66 -9.05 -5.10
C PRO A 220 21.72 -9.56 -6.23
N GLY A 221 21.86 -8.98 -7.43
CA GLY A 221 21.07 -9.37 -8.59
C GLY A 221 19.62 -8.89 -8.59
N ARG A 222 19.31 -7.85 -7.79
CA ARG A 222 18.00 -7.18 -7.76
C ARG A 222 18.08 -5.78 -8.34
N ASP A 223 17.01 -5.39 -9.01
CA ASP A 223 16.87 -4.07 -9.61
C ASP A 223 15.94 -3.21 -8.74
N PRO A 224 16.40 -2.07 -8.18
CA PRO A 224 15.55 -1.27 -7.31
C PRO A 224 14.30 -0.68 -7.96
N LEU A 225 14.32 -0.46 -9.28
CA LEU A 225 13.16 0.06 -10.01
C LEU A 225 12.13 -1.04 -10.26
N LEU A 226 12.55 -2.21 -10.76
CA LEU A 226 11.64 -3.30 -11.04
C LEU A 226 11.20 -4.03 -9.77
N ASP A 227 12.15 -4.29 -8.86
CA ASP A 227 11.92 -5.09 -7.68
C ASP A 227 11.43 -4.29 -6.49
N GLY A 228 12.02 -3.11 -6.27
CA GLY A 228 11.66 -2.24 -5.15
C GLY A 228 10.28 -1.60 -5.32
N PHE A 229 10.03 -0.91 -6.45
CA PHE A 229 8.72 -0.31 -6.70
C PHE A 229 7.61 -1.34 -6.92
N GLY A 230 7.94 -2.55 -7.40
CA GLY A 230 6.98 -3.64 -7.56
C GLY A 230 6.23 -4.01 -6.28
N LEU A 231 6.79 -3.67 -5.11
CA LEU A 231 6.17 -3.87 -3.80
C LEU A 231 4.84 -3.09 -3.64
N ILE A 232 4.69 -1.95 -4.33
CA ILE A 232 3.46 -1.14 -4.30
C ILE A 232 2.27 -1.90 -4.91
N ALA A 233 2.53 -2.74 -5.92
CA ALA A 233 1.48 -3.54 -6.55
C ALA A 233 0.87 -4.53 -5.55
N PHE A 234 1.70 -5.14 -4.69
CA PHE A 234 1.22 -6.01 -3.62
C PHE A 234 0.43 -5.26 -2.55
N ALA A 235 0.90 -4.06 -2.17
CA ALA A 235 0.21 -3.18 -1.22
C ALA A 235 -1.17 -2.73 -1.71
N SER A 236 -1.41 -2.76 -3.03
CA SER A 236 -2.70 -2.41 -3.64
C SER A 236 -3.61 -3.62 -3.84
N LEU A 237 -3.05 -4.76 -4.26
CA LEU A 237 -3.81 -5.95 -4.67
C LEU A 237 -4.37 -6.74 -3.49
N PHE A 238 -3.55 -6.98 -2.46
CA PHE A 238 -3.94 -7.83 -1.34
C PHE A 238 -5.02 -7.25 -0.42
N PRO A 239 -5.11 -5.93 -0.21
CA PRO A 239 -6.27 -5.31 0.44
C PRO A 239 -7.60 -5.66 -0.22
N ILE A 240 -7.63 -5.63 -1.56
CA ILE A 240 -8.84 -5.98 -2.33
C ILE A 240 -9.23 -7.43 -2.03
N MET A 241 -8.26 -8.35 -2.12
CA MET A 241 -8.47 -9.78 -1.82
C MET A 241 -8.97 -10.00 -0.39
N SER A 242 -8.38 -9.29 0.58
CA SER A 242 -8.73 -9.40 1.99
C SER A 242 -10.12 -8.84 2.29
N VAL A 243 -10.50 -7.70 1.72
CA VAL A 243 -11.85 -7.12 1.88
C VAL A 243 -12.91 -7.99 1.23
N LEU A 244 -12.66 -8.55 0.04
CA LEU A 244 -13.58 -9.49 -0.60
C LEU A 244 -13.73 -10.76 0.24
N GLY A 245 -12.63 -11.30 0.79
CA GLY A 245 -12.66 -12.43 1.70
C GLY A 245 -13.44 -12.15 2.99
N TYR A 246 -13.19 -10.99 3.62
CA TYR A 246 -13.94 -10.52 4.78
C TYR A 246 -15.44 -10.46 4.51
N ALA A 247 -15.83 -9.97 3.33
CA ALA A 247 -17.23 -9.89 2.93
C ALA A 247 -17.89 -11.25 2.76
N GLN A 248 -17.21 -12.18 2.11
CA GLN A 248 -17.71 -13.54 1.88
C GLN A 248 -17.92 -14.27 3.20
N ILE A 249 -16.94 -14.17 4.12
CA ILE A 249 -17.03 -14.74 5.47
C ILE A 249 -18.19 -14.10 6.25
N GLY A 250 -18.33 -12.77 6.20
CA GLY A 250 -19.42 -12.05 6.87
C GLY A 250 -20.80 -12.44 6.33
N ALA A 251 -20.92 -12.62 5.01
CA ALA A 251 -22.15 -13.07 4.37
C ALA A 251 -22.53 -14.49 4.80
N GLU A 252 -21.56 -15.40 4.85
CA GLU A 252 -21.80 -16.79 5.24
C GLU A 252 -22.19 -16.92 6.72
N ILE A 253 -21.50 -16.21 7.62
CA ILE A 253 -21.88 -16.15 9.05
C ILE A 253 -23.33 -15.66 9.21
N THR A 254 -23.72 -14.65 8.44
CA THR A 254 -25.09 -14.11 8.48
C THR A 254 -26.12 -15.13 8.01
N ARG A 255 -25.82 -15.87 6.93
CA ARG A 255 -26.67 -16.96 6.43
C ARG A 255 -26.83 -18.08 7.45
N LEU A 256 -25.74 -18.51 8.10
CA LEU A 256 -25.77 -19.55 9.12
C LEU A 256 -26.59 -19.15 10.35
N ARG A 257 -26.44 -17.91 10.82
CA ARG A 257 -27.24 -17.36 11.94
C ARG A 257 -28.72 -17.27 11.60
N ALA A 258 -29.08 -16.91 10.37
CA ALA A 258 -30.46 -16.89 9.91
C ALA A 258 -31.09 -18.29 9.93
N ARG A 259 -30.38 -19.31 9.40
CA ARG A 259 -30.82 -20.71 9.42
C ARG A 259 -31.05 -21.24 10.85
N ALA A 260 -30.15 -20.92 11.78
CA ALA A 260 -30.27 -21.34 13.18
C ALA A 260 -31.49 -20.72 13.89
N ARG A 261 -31.82 -19.45 13.59
CA ARG A 261 -33.02 -18.79 14.14
C ARG A 261 -34.33 -19.40 13.61
N THR A 262 -34.37 -19.75 12.33
CA THR A 262 -35.54 -20.41 11.74
C THR A 262 -35.78 -21.78 12.34
N LYS A 263 -34.71 -22.56 12.57
CA LYS A 263 -34.80 -23.88 13.21
C LYS A 263 -35.35 -23.80 14.64
N ARG A 264 -34.86 -22.85 15.45
CA ARG A 264 -35.38 -22.62 16.82
C ARG A 264 -36.85 -22.18 16.88
N ARG A 265 -37.36 -21.48 15.85
CA ARG A 265 -38.78 -21.10 15.76
C ARG A 265 -39.69 -22.25 15.32
N GLN A 266 -39.15 -23.28 14.66
CA GLN A 266 -39.91 -24.49 14.30
C GLN A 266 -39.95 -25.51 15.43
N GLU A 267 -39.03 -25.41 16.39
CA GLU A 267 -38.92 -26.28 17.58
C GLU A 267 -39.65 -25.72 18.82
N SER A 268 -40.24 -24.51 18.73
CA SER A 268 -41.04 -23.86 19.80
C SER A 268 -42.52 -23.80 19.44
#